data_AF-A0A7K1SZM1-F1
#
_entry.id   AF-A0A7K1SZM1-F1
#
_cell.length_a   1.000
_cell.length_b   1.000
_cell.length_c   1.000
_cell.angle_alpha   90.00
_cell.angle_beta   90.00
_cell.angle_gamma   90.00
#
_symmetry.space_group_name_H-M   'P 1'
#
loop_
_entity.id
_entity.type
_entity.pdbx_description
1 polymer ?
#
loop_
_entity_poly.entity_id
_entity_poly.type
_entity_poly.pdbx_seq_one_letter_code
_entity_poly.pdbx_strand_id
1 'polypeptide(L)'
;MQKMIMKGIFNKYKLTWYMAICITIIAFLGSCKKQEYPILTSSTLNITQYLEANPTQFTLFDQILEKSGYSGFLGAYGAYTLFAPTDDGVKTYLKAIGKSSVADIDANACKDIVKLHLIQDTISTTQFTDGKLQSITMYGQYLITGVANVNGTSKTTINRQANLVTGNVRLGNGIVHVIDNVLTPAKLTIAQMVEQSSKYTIFTQALKATGFYDTLNVPANSSTNANRKFFTLFAETDSTFNAAGFSNFAALQKRYSTKGNPKDPTDSLYLFVAYHTVPDIKYLADVITSPSLATLAPQEVITSSLSGTTVLLNETTFNGKLEPGVPVNRAYSDNSTTNGVLHAVNTNFTIKVRAPTALYFDVADQPELRKITTVFRKNGTSTIINYGQLAGVTWDRTASTITYTCDPTTSSNYHIYYDHLDFGLRFGNASVINWIEFTTPLLVKGQYKVWICYRVGVHGQYTQVSVDGNPLSRIVNLSNVANSNGYLPDVTATDDVLAAQGFKRYSASAPLTLNTQVGQLAGTVNITSTDRHKIRLTAIKDQGSNSTGVTLDMIQFIPINQDQVYPKFYRDGTLMQRP
;
A
#
# COMPACT_ATOMS: atom_id res chain seq x y z
N MET A 1 94.09 17.33 -77.68
CA MET A 1 94.34 15.87 -77.59
C MET A 1 94.41 15.52 -76.11
N GLN A 2 93.29 15.13 -75.48
CA GLN A 2 93.29 14.63 -74.10
C GLN A 2 92.04 13.76 -73.89
N LYS A 3 92.25 12.44 -73.94
CA LYS A 3 91.42 11.41 -73.34
C LYS A 3 92.08 11.08 -72.01
N MET A 4 91.37 11.14 -70.89
CA MET A 4 91.68 10.39 -69.66
C MET A 4 90.45 10.49 -68.75
N ILE A 5 89.63 9.44 -68.68
CA ILE A 5 89.73 8.33 -67.72
C ILE A 5 89.77 8.85 -66.28
N MET A 6 88.67 8.66 -65.55
CA MET A 6 88.73 8.08 -64.20
C MET A 6 87.35 7.71 -63.66
N LYS A 7 87.26 6.44 -63.23
CA LYS A 7 86.64 5.92 -61.99
C LYS A 7 85.17 6.29 -61.72
N GLY A 8 84.27 5.34 -61.51
CA GLY A 8 84.41 4.20 -60.63
C GLY A 8 83.68 4.47 -59.31
N ILE A 9 82.96 3.47 -58.81
CA ILE A 9 82.50 3.36 -57.42
C ILE A 9 81.31 4.28 -57.04
N PHE A 10 80.23 4.29 -57.83
CA PHE A 10 78.98 4.96 -57.42
C PHE A 10 77.72 4.22 -57.92
N ASN A 11 77.53 2.94 -57.58
CA ASN A 11 76.17 2.39 -57.68
C ASN A 11 75.82 1.16 -56.84
N LYS A 12 76.79 0.43 -56.26
CA LYS A 12 76.46 -0.74 -55.41
C LYS A 12 75.80 -0.33 -54.08
N TYR A 13 76.26 0.76 -53.46
CA TYR A 13 75.69 1.26 -52.19
C TYR A 13 74.29 1.85 -52.35
N LYS A 14 74.00 2.52 -53.49
CA LYS A 14 72.65 3.02 -53.78
C LYS A 14 71.69 1.87 -54.06
N LEU A 15 72.10 0.85 -54.81
CA LEU A 15 71.26 -0.32 -55.07
C LEU A 15 70.98 -1.14 -53.80
N THR A 16 71.96 -1.33 -52.92
CA THR A 16 71.74 -1.97 -51.61
C THR A 16 70.88 -1.11 -50.70
N TRP A 17 70.98 0.22 -50.78
CA TRP A 17 70.15 1.14 -50.00
C TRP A 17 68.70 1.17 -50.52
N TYR A 18 68.49 1.13 -51.84
CA TYR A 18 67.16 0.98 -52.44
C TYR A 18 66.56 -0.40 -52.15
N MET A 19 67.34 -1.49 -52.16
CA MET A 19 66.84 -2.81 -51.74
C MET A 19 66.52 -2.85 -50.24
N ALA A 20 67.35 -2.25 -49.39
CA ALA A 20 67.07 -2.14 -47.97
C ALA A 20 65.78 -1.34 -47.72
N ILE A 21 65.56 -0.23 -48.43
CA ILE A 21 64.34 0.57 -48.34
C ILE A 21 63.13 -0.18 -48.87
N CYS A 22 63.24 -0.89 -49.99
CA CYS A 22 62.14 -1.72 -50.50
C CYS A 22 61.80 -2.85 -49.53
N ILE A 23 62.79 -3.52 -48.95
CA ILE A 23 62.57 -4.56 -47.93
C ILE A 23 61.95 -3.96 -46.65
N THR A 24 62.37 -2.76 -46.25
CA THR A 24 61.79 -2.05 -45.10
C THR A 24 60.35 -1.63 -45.39
N ILE A 25 60.04 -1.11 -46.59
CA ILE A 25 58.68 -0.75 -47.02
C ILE A 25 57.78 -1.99 -47.10
N ILE A 26 58.28 -3.12 -47.60
CA ILE A 26 57.55 -4.40 -47.66
C ILE A 26 57.30 -4.95 -46.25
N ALA A 27 58.25 -4.79 -45.31
CA ALA A 27 58.06 -5.15 -43.91
C ALA A 27 56.99 -4.29 -43.21
N PHE A 28 56.84 -3.01 -43.59
CA PHE A 28 55.77 -2.15 -43.07
C PHE A 28 54.39 -2.44 -43.67
N LEU A 29 54.31 -2.99 -44.89
CA LEU A 29 53.02 -3.37 -45.52
C LEU A 29 52.40 -4.67 -44.96
N GLY A 30 53.18 -5.50 -44.27
CA GLY A 30 52.70 -6.71 -43.58
C GLY A 30 52.10 -6.49 -42.19
N SER A 31 52.19 -5.27 -41.64
CA SER A 31 51.75 -4.94 -40.28
C SER A 31 50.29 -4.45 -40.18
N CYS A 32 49.62 -4.26 -41.32
CA CYS A 32 48.18 -4.04 -41.35
C CYS A 32 47.43 -5.38 -41.27
N LYS A 33 47.37 -5.99 -40.08
CA LYS A 33 46.28 -6.92 -39.78
C LYS A 33 45.02 -6.10 -39.57
N LYS A 34 43.98 -6.35 -40.36
CA LYS A 34 42.64 -5.78 -40.15
C LYS A 34 42.22 -6.12 -38.71
N GLN A 35 42.21 -5.14 -37.81
CA GLN A 35 41.69 -5.33 -36.46
C GLN A 35 40.18 -5.52 -36.58
N GLU A 36 39.71 -6.75 -36.33
CA GLU A 36 38.30 -6.97 -36.02
C GLU A 36 38.05 -6.38 -34.64
N TYR A 37 37.36 -5.25 -34.61
CA TYR A 37 36.81 -4.72 -33.38
C TYR A 37 35.69 -5.68 -32.94
N PRO A 38 35.78 -6.36 -31.79
CA PRO A 38 34.62 -7.04 -31.25
C PRO A 38 33.54 -5.99 -31.01
N ILE A 39 32.38 -6.17 -31.64
CA ILE A 39 31.23 -5.25 -31.54
C ILE A 39 30.54 -5.37 -30.17
N LEU A 40 31.09 -6.18 -29.26
CA LEU A 40 30.56 -6.42 -27.92
C LEU A 40 31.69 -6.26 -26.89
N THR A 41 31.49 -5.34 -25.95
CA THR A 41 32.40 -5.05 -24.82
C THR A 41 32.23 -6.06 -23.67
N SER A 42 31.47 -7.14 -23.87
CA SER A 42 31.17 -8.17 -22.90
C SER A 42 30.89 -9.50 -23.61
N SER A 43 31.46 -10.61 -23.13
CA SER A 43 31.11 -11.98 -23.56
C SER A 43 29.76 -12.45 -23.02
N THR A 44 29.02 -11.58 -22.32
CA THR A 44 27.73 -11.92 -21.71
C THR A 44 26.64 -11.87 -22.77
N LEU A 45 25.99 -13.01 -23.00
CA LEU A 45 24.85 -13.12 -23.91
C LEU A 45 23.70 -12.21 -23.43
N ASN A 46 22.96 -11.61 -24.36
CA ASN A 46 21.67 -11.01 -24.08
C ASN A 46 20.55 -12.07 -24.17
N ILE A 47 19.30 -11.71 -23.83
CA ILE A 47 18.17 -12.66 -23.73
C ILE A 47 17.96 -13.47 -25.01
N THR A 48 17.89 -12.84 -26.18
CA THR A 48 17.66 -13.55 -27.45
C THR A 48 18.81 -14.50 -27.78
N GLN A 49 20.06 -14.04 -27.64
CA GLN A 49 21.24 -14.90 -27.84
C GLN A 49 21.28 -16.08 -26.87
N TYR A 50 20.80 -15.91 -25.63
CA TYR A 50 20.70 -17.00 -24.66
C TYR A 50 19.66 -18.05 -25.09
N LEU A 51 18.51 -17.64 -25.61
CA LEU A 51 17.50 -18.58 -26.12
C LEU A 51 18.04 -19.35 -27.33
N GLU A 52 18.65 -18.65 -28.29
CA GLU A 52 19.27 -19.22 -29.50
C GLU A 52 20.40 -20.21 -29.17
N ALA A 53 21.21 -19.91 -28.14
CA ALA A 53 22.30 -20.78 -27.69
C ALA A 53 21.83 -22.06 -26.98
N ASN A 54 20.54 -22.16 -26.64
CA ASN A 54 19.94 -23.31 -25.95
C ASN A 54 18.77 -23.93 -26.76
N PRO A 55 19.03 -24.38 -28.01
CA PRO A 55 17.98 -24.78 -28.94
C PRO A 55 17.21 -26.05 -28.52
N THR A 56 17.78 -26.87 -27.62
CA THR A 56 17.08 -28.06 -27.10
C THR A 56 15.97 -27.73 -26.10
N GLN A 57 15.91 -26.48 -25.62
CA GLN A 57 14.98 -26.08 -24.56
C GLN A 57 14.02 -24.95 -24.96
N PHE A 58 14.38 -24.08 -25.91
CA PHE A 58 13.61 -22.86 -26.19
C PHE A 58 13.21 -22.64 -27.65
N THR A 59 13.39 -23.63 -28.53
CA THR A 59 13.07 -23.48 -29.97
C THR A 59 11.62 -23.05 -30.21
N LEU A 60 10.66 -23.61 -29.46
CA LEU A 60 9.25 -23.30 -29.64
C LEU A 60 8.86 -21.95 -29.04
N PHE A 61 9.50 -21.55 -27.94
CA PHE A 61 9.26 -20.22 -27.39
C PHE A 61 9.89 -19.12 -28.25
N ASP A 62 11.04 -19.38 -28.86
CA ASP A 62 11.67 -18.46 -29.81
C ASP A 62 10.79 -18.25 -31.05
N GLN A 63 10.14 -19.30 -31.58
CA GLN A 63 9.12 -19.15 -32.63
C GLN A 63 7.93 -18.26 -32.20
N ILE A 64 7.49 -18.35 -30.93
CA ILE A 64 6.46 -17.45 -30.39
C ILE A 64 6.99 -16.01 -30.36
N LEU A 65 8.24 -15.81 -29.95
CA LEU A 65 8.89 -14.52 -29.87
C LEU A 65 9.02 -13.87 -31.25
N GLU A 66 9.48 -14.61 -32.26
CA GLU A 66 9.56 -14.16 -33.65
C GLU A 66 8.18 -13.74 -34.18
N LYS A 67 7.19 -14.62 -34.04
CA LYS A 67 5.83 -14.38 -34.53
C LYS A 67 5.13 -13.23 -33.84
N SER A 68 5.48 -12.95 -32.58
CA SER A 68 4.96 -11.79 -31.85
C SER A 68 5.58 -10.45 -32.27
N GLY A 69 6.72 -10.49 -32.97
CA GLY A 69 7.52 -9.31 -33.32
C GLY A 69 8.36 -8.74 -32.17
N TYR A 70 8.54 -9.49 -31.06
CA TYR A 70 9.29 -9.02 -29.88
C TYR A 70 10.77 -9.43 -29.87
N SER A 71 11.26 -10.24 -30.82
CA SER A 71 12.67 -10.63 -30.87
C SER A 71 13.60 -9.42 -30.93
N GLY A 72 13.32 -8.46 -31.81
CA GLY A 72 14.10 -7.21 -31.89
C GLY A 72 14.03 -6.36 -30.63
N PHE A 73 12.90 -6.37 -29.93
CA PHE A 73 12.72 -5.65 -28.66
C PHE A 73 13.57 -6.26 -27.54
N LEU A 74 13.57 -7.59 -27.40
CA LEU A 74 14.38 -8.31 -26.42
C LEU A 74 15.88 -8.38 -26.78
N GLY A 75 16.24 -8.13 -28.04
CA GLY A 75 17.63 -8.00 -28.47
C GLY A 75 18.27 -6.66 -28.11
N ALA A 76 17.45 -5.63 -27.80
CA ALA A 76 17.94 -4.31 -27.41
C ALA A 76 18.50 -4.29 -25.98
N TYR A 77 19.39 -3.33 -25.70
CA TYR A 77 19.84 -3.06 -24.33
C TYR A 77 18.68 -2.55 -23.47
N GLY A 78 18.62 -3.02 -22.22
CA GLY A 78 17.57 -2.69 -21.27
C GLY A 78 17.67 -3.51 -19.99
N ALA A 79 16.70 -3.33 -19.11
CA ALA A 79 16.50 -4.14 -17.92
C ALA A 79 15.22 -4.95 -18.11
N TYR A 80 15.37 -6.25 -18.37
CA TYR A 80 14.25 -7.16 -18.61
C TYR A 80 14.25 -8.34 -17.65
N THR A 81 13.06 -8.83 -17.33
CA THR A 81 12.86 -10.15 -16.71
C THR A 81 11.95 -10.94 -17.61
N LEU A 82 12.48 -12.03 -18.16
CA LEU A 82 11.74 -12.95 -19.00
C LEU A 82 11.47 -14.25 -18.24
N PHE A 83 10.21 -14.62 -18.13
CA PHE A 83 9.81 -15.96 -17.76
C PHE A 83 9.80 -16.81 -19.04
N ALA A 84 10.83 -17.63 -19.27
CA ALA A 84 10.97 -18.38 -20.52
C ALA A 84 10.41 -19.80 -20.34
N PRO A 85 9.29 -20.17 -20.99
CA PRO A 85 8.78 -21.54 -20.95
C PRO A 85 9.71 -22.48 -21.73
N THR A 86 9.91 -23.67 -21.20
CA THR A 86 10.56 -24.77 -21.92
C THR A 86 9.73 -25.24 -23.11
N ASP A 87 10.37 -25.89 -24.08
CA ASP A 87 9.70 -26.49 -25.24
C ASP A 87 8.62 -27.49 -24.82
N ASP A 88 8.82 -28.25 -23.74
CA ASP A 88 7.80 -29.16 -23.22
C ASP A 88 6.59 -28.41 -22.63
N GLY A 89 6.84 -27.25 -22.00
CA GLY A 89 5.79 -26.32 -21.60
C GLY A 89 5.00 -25.78 -22.79
N VAL A 90 5.68 -25.38 -23.87
CA VAL A 90 5.02 -24.90 -25.10
C VAL A 90 4.22 -26.01 -25.78
N LYS A 91 4.75 -27.24 -25.85
CA LYS A 91 4.00 -28.41 -26.37
C LYS A 91 2.75 -28.70 -25.53
N THR A 92 2.85 -28.58 -24.21
CA THR A 92 1.71 -28.76 -23.29
C THR A 92 0.64 -27.71 -23.56
N TYR A 93 1.05 -26.45 -23.72
CA TYR A 93 0.15 -25.36 -24.11
C TYR A 93 -0.53 -25.59 -25.46
N LEU A 94 0.23 -25.97 -26.50
CA LEU A 94 -0.29 -26.26 -27.85
C LEU A 94 -1.37 -27.35 -27.82
N LYS A 95 -1.11 -28.45 -27.09
CA LYS A 95 -2.11 -29.51 -26.87
C LYS A 95 -3.37 -28.99 -26.18
N ALA A 96 -3.22 -28.16 -25.15
CA ALA A 96 -4.34 -27.60 -24.40
C ALA A 96 -5.24 -26.69 -25.26
N ILE A 97 -4.68 -26.01 -26.27
CA ILE A 97 -5.44 -25.17 -27.21
C ILE A 97 -5.82 -25.89 -28.52
N GLY A 98 -5.56 -27.19 -28.63
CA GLY A 98 -5.88 -28.00 -29.81
C GLY A 98 -5.11 -27.60 -31.07
N LYS A 99 -3.87 -27.10 -30.91
CA LYS A 99 -2.99 -26.68 -32.01
C LYS A 99 -1.81 -27.65 -32.16
N SER A 100 -1.38 -27.86 -33.39
CA SER A 100 -0.29 -28.79 -33.71
C SER A 100 1.09 -28.12 -33.69
N SER A 101 1.13 -26.81 -33.97
CA SER A 101 2.37 -26.03 -34.06
C SER A 101 2.18 -24.58 -33.61
N VAL A 102 3.30 -23.89 -33.33
CA VAL A 102 3.31 -22.44 -33.06
C VAL A 102 2.84 -21.64 -34.28
N ALA A 103 3.02 -22.18 -35.49
CA ALA A 103 2.53 -21.59 -36.73
C ALA A 103 0.98 -21.47 -36.75
N ASP A 104 0.26 -22.27 -35.96
CA ASP A 104 -1.20 -22.27 -35.91
C ASP A 104 -1.81 -21.29 -34.88
N ILE A 105 -0.97 -20.62 -34.08
CA ILE A 105 -1.37 -19.61 -33.09
C ILE A 105 -1.55 -18.25 -33.79
N ASP A 106 -2.53 -17.43 -33.41
CA ASP A 106 -2.63 -16.06 -33.95
C ASP A 106 -1.44 -15.17 -33.51
N ALA A 107 -0.97 -14.26 -34.36
CA ALA A 107 0.16 -13.40 -34.04
C ALA A 107 -0.12 -12.46 -32.85
N ASN A 108 -1.36 -11.96 -32.69
CA ASN A 108 -1.72 -11.15 -31.52
C ASN A 108 -1.75 -12.00 -30.25
N ALA A 109 -2.19 -13.25 -30.34
CA ALA A 109 -2.11 -14.18 -29.21
C ALA A 109 -0.65 -14.45 -28.80
N CYS A 110 0.27 -14.64 -29.75
CA CYS A 110 1.71 -14.72 -29.46
C CYS A 110 2.22 -13.44 -28.76
N LYS A 111 1.78 -12.26 -29.21
CA LYS A 111 2.13 -10.98 -28.60
C LYS A 111 1.64 -10.86 -27.15
N ASP A 112 0.42 -11.28 -26.87
CA ASP A 112 -0.13 -11.26 -25.52
C ASP A 112 0.59 -12.25 -24.60
N ILE A 113 0.93 -13.44 -25.11
CA ILE A 113 1.75 -14.43 -24.40
C ILE A 113 3.11 -13.80 -24.03
N VAL A 114 3.86 -13.29 -25.01
CA VAL A 114 5.20 -12.72 -24.74
C VAL A 114 5.13 -11.56 -23.75
N LYS A 115 4.16 -10.65 -23.92
CA LYS A 115 3.97 -9.53 -23.00
C LYS A 115 3.68 -9.96 -21.56
N LEU A 116 2.98 -11.07 -21.35
CA LEU A 116 2.72 -11.59 -20.01
C LEU A 116 3.96 -12.22 -19.39
N HIS A 117 4.84 -12.82 -20.20
CA HIS A 117 6.09 -13.40 -19.73
C HIS A 117 7.20 -12.37 -19.50
N LEU A 118 6.96 -11.10 -19.83
CA LEU A 118 7.99 -10.06 -19.84
C LEU A 118 7.67 -8.93 -18.87
N ILE A 119 8.65 -8.58 -18.04
CA ILE A 119 8.65 -7.39 -17.16
C ILE A 119 9.82 -6.50 -17.57
N GLN A 120 9.60 -5.19 -17.68
CA GLN A 120 10.64 -4.19 -17.97
C GLN A 120 11.36 -3.75 -16.68
N ASP A 121 11.96 -4.70 -16.00
CA ASP A 121 12.80 -4.51 -14.81
C ASP A 121 13.65 -5.78 -14.61
N THR A 122 14.65 -5.75 -13.74
CA THR A 122 15.43 -6.94 -13.34
C THR A 122 14.97 -7.46 -11.98
N ILE A 123 14.10 -8.46 -12.00
CA ILE A 123 13.51 -9.07 -10.82
C ILE A 123 14.16 -10.42 -10.58
N SER A 124 14.91 -10.54 -9.48
CA SER A 124 15.47 -11.82 -9.04
C SER A 124 14.49 -12.60 -8.17
N THR A 125 14.70 -13.91 -8.02
CA THR A 125 13.91 -14.76 -7.12
C THR A 125 13.94 -14.31 -5.65
N THR A 126 14.94 -13.51 -5.24
CA THR A 126 14.98 -12.94 -3.88
C THR A 126 13.85 -11.93 -3.63
N GLN A 127 13.28 -11.38 -4.71
CA GLN A 127 12.12 -10.48 -4.66
C GLN A 127 10.79 -11.23 -4.84
N PHE A 128 10.83 -12.56 -5.05
CA PHE A 128 9.61 -13.36 -5.14
C PHE A 128 9.06 -13.52 -3.73
N THR A 129 7.88 -12.96 -3.50
CA THR A 129 7.14 -13.09 -2.25
C THR A 129 5.91 -13.96 -2.52
N ASP A 130 5.39 -14.66 -1.49
CA ASP A 130 4.12 -15.37 -1.66
C ASP A 130 3.01 -14.34 -1.92
N GLY A 131 2.40 -14.39 -3.12
CA GLY A 131 1.48 -13.39 -3.63
C GLY A 131 2.00 -12.65 -4.87
N LYS A 132 1.42 -11.47 -5.12
CA LYS A 132 1.71 -10.64 -6.31
C LYS A 132 3.17 -10.13 -6.32
N LEU A 133 3.82 -10.20 -7.48
CA LEU A 133 5.06 -9.45 -7.75
C LEU A 133 4.79 -7.94 -7.81
N GLN A 134 5.72 -7.14 -7.29
CA GLN A 134 5.59 -5.68 -7.27
C GLN A 134 5.59 -5.06 -8.68
N SER A 135 6.30 -5.67 -9.62
CA SER A 135 6.39 -5.19 -11.00
C SER A 135 5.34 -5.83 -11.89
N ILE A 136 4.66 -4.99 -12.68
CA ILE A 136 3.64 -5.42 -13.64
C ILE A 136 4.29 -5.95 -14.93
N THR A 137 3.65 -6.91 -15.58
CA THR A 137 4.10 -7.40 -16.89
C THR A 137 3.80 -6.36 -17.98
N MET A 138 4.46 -6.49 -19.13
CA MET A 138 4.15 -5.69 -20.32
C MET A 138 2.74 -5.93 -20.88
N TYR A 139 2.06 -6.99 -20.41
CA TYR A 139 0.65 -7.22 -20.71
C TYR A 139 -0.27 -6.30 -19.87
N GLY A 140 0.21 -5.77 -18.75
CA GLY A 140 -0.60 -5.02 -17.80
C GLY A 140 -1.31 -5.89 -16.76
N GLN A 141 -0.85 -7.14 -16.59
CA GLN A 141 -1.30 -8.05 -15.53
C GLN A 141 -0.13 -8.33 -14.58
N TYR A 142 -0.40 -8.37 -13.28
CA TYR A 142 0.60 -8.80 -12.29
C TYR A 142 0.72 -10.33 -12.28
N LEU A 143 1.94 -10.84 -12.12
CA LEU A 143 2.16 -12.26 -11.86
C LEU A 143 2.11 -12.53 -10.36
N ILE A 144 1.66 -13.74 -10.02
CA ILE A 144 1.57 -14.22 -8.64
C ILE A 144 2.64 -15.28 -8.45
N THR A 145 3.51 -15.10 -7.48
CA THR A 145 4.45 -16.12 -7.04
C THR A 145 3.91 -16.84 -5.82
N GLY A 146 4.28 -18.10 -5.66
CA GLY A 146 3.85 -18.93 -4.54
C GLY A 146 4.72 -20.16 -4.41
N VAL A 147 4.39 -21.04 -3.46
CA VAL A 147 5.10 -22.30 -3.25
C VAL A 147 4.10 -23.45 -3.29
N ALA A 148 4.38 -24.46 -4.11
CA ALA A 148 3.63 -25.71 -4.16
C ALA A 148 4.54 -26.88 -3.81
N ASN A 149 4.01 -27.86 -3.08
CA ASN A 149 4.71 -29.13 -2.88
C ASN A 149 4.40 -30.04 -4.06
N VAL A 150 5.43 -30.38 -4.84
CA VAL A 150 5.34 -31.28 -5.99
C VAL A 150 6.20 -32.51 -5.68
N ASN A 151 5.56 -33.65 -5.45
CA ASN A 151 6.22 -34.93 -5.13
C ASN A 151 7.20 -34.83 -3.94
N GLY A 152 6.81 -34.16 -2.86
CA GLY A 152 7.63 -33.98 -1.67
C GLY A 152 8.66 -32.85 -1.77
N THR A 153 8.79 -32.20 -2.94
CA THR A 153 9.73 -31.09 -3.16
C THR A 153 8.96 -29.77 -3.26
N SER A 154 9.34 -28.78 -2.46
CA SER A 154 8.82 -27.41 -2.58
C SER A 154 9.34 -26.78 -3.87
N LYS A 155 8.42 -26.38 -4.76
CA LYS A 155 8.70 -25.65 -5.99
C LYS A 155 8.01 -24.29 -5.97
N THR A 156 8.72 -23.27 -6.44
CA THR A 156 8.15 -21.95 -6.66
C THR A 156 7.21 -21.99 -7.87
N THR A 157 5.98 -21.53 -7.70
CA THR A 157 4.99 -21.42 -8.77
C THR A 157 4.90 -20.00 -9.31
N ILE A 158 4.76 -19.84 -10.61
CA ILE A 158 4.52 -18.57 -11.30
C ILE A 158 3.11 -18.57 -11.88
N ASN A 159 2.35 -17.54 -11.54
CA ASN A 159 0.95 -17.29 -11.93
C ASN A 159 -0.01 -18.47 -11.69
N ARG A 160 0.32 -19.38 -10.76
CA ARG A 160 -0.36 -20.68 -10.56
C ARG A 160 -0.50 -21.55 -11.82
N GLN A 161 0.28 -21.26 -12.85
CA GLN A 161 0.21 -21.92 -14.16
C GLN A 161 1.47 -22.72 -14.48
N ALA A 162 2.62 -22.29 -13.95
CA ALA A 162 3.91 -22.91 -14.20
C ALA A 162 4.73 -23.04 -12.90
N ASN A 163 5.64 -23.99 -12.85
CA ASN A 163 6.70 -24.05 -11.84
C ASN A 163 7.98 -23.42 -12.39
N LEU A 164 8.73 -22.79 -11.49
CA LEU A 164 10.09 -22.35 -11.75
C LEU A 164 11.02 -23.57 -11.86
N VAL A 165 11.65 -23.74 -13.01
CA VAL A 165 12.64 -24.80 -13.28
C VAL A 165 14.04 -24.30 -12.92
N THR A 166 14.43 -23.15 -13.48
CA THR A 166 15.74 -22.52 -13.24
C THR A 166 15.53 -21.03 -13.07
N GLY A 167 15.89 -20.48 -11.91
CA GLY A 167 15.78 -19.05 -11.64
C GLY A 167 17.11 -18.30 -11.77
N ASN A 168 17.01 -16.98 -11.97
CA ASN A 168 18.14 -16.02 -11.91
C ASN A 168 19.24 -16.20 -12.96
N VAL A 169 18.91 -16.61 -14.19
CA VAL A 169 19.90 -16.62 -15.28
C VAL A 169 20.20 -15.16 -15.66
N ARG A 170 21.35 -14.64 -15.23
CA ARG A 170 21.76 -13.24 -15.47
C ARG A 170 22.40 -13.08 -16.85
N LEU A 171 21.93 -12.10 -17.60
CA LEU A 171 22.31 -11.81 -18.98
C LEU A 171 22.64 -10.32 -19.15
N GLY A 172 23.22 -9.95 -20.29
CA GLY A 172 23.70 -8.59 -20.56
C GLY A 172 22.61 -7.51 -20.55
N ASN A 173 21.34 -7.90 -20.76
CA ASN A 173 20.19 -7.00 -20.77
C ASN A 173 19.03 -7.48 -19.86
N GLY A 174 19.29 -8.36 -18.89
CA GLY A 174 18.23 -8.81 -18.00
C GLY A 174 18.46 -10.11 -17.24
N ILE A 175 17.35 -10.70 -16.79
CA ILE A 175 17.27 -11.97 -16.08
C ILE A 175 16.28 -12.88 -16.79
N VAL A 176 16.64 -14.15 -16.97
CA VAL A 176 15.72 -15.20 -17.42
C VAL A 176 15.38 -16.12 -16.25
N HIS A 177 14.09 -16.40 -16.09
CA HIS A 177 13.55 -17.44 -15.22
C HIS A 177 12.90 -18.51 -16.10
N VAL A 178 13.48 -19.70 -16.12
CA VAL A 178 12.95 -20.82 -16.90
C VAL A 178 11.76 -21.44 -16.18
N ILE A 179 10.65 -21.60 -16.88
CA ILE A 179 9.41 -22.18 -16.34
C ILE A 179 8.95 -23.39 -17.17
N ASP A 180 8.20 -24.29 -16.54
CA ASP A 180 7.78 -25.56 -17.18
C ASP A 180 6.48 -25.46 -17.99
N ASN A 181 5.82 -24.30 -18.03
CA ASN A 181 4.57 -24.11 -18.75
C ASN A 181 4.40 -22.67 -19.27
N VAL A 182 3.59 -22.49 -20.32
CA VAL A 182 3.28 -21.17 -20.87
C VAL A 182 2.25 -20.45 -19.98
N LEU A 183 2.58 -19.23 -19.55
CA LEU A 183 1.65 -18.35 -18.86
C LEU A 183 0.61 -17.79 -19.83
N THR A 184 -0.66 -17.85 -19.46
CA THR A 184 -1.77 -17.32 -20.28
C THR A 184 -2.51 -16.20 -19.54
N PRO A 185 -2.83 -15.08 -20.22
CA PRO A 185 -3.58 -14.00 -19.61
C PRO A 185 -4.95 -14.43 -19.10
N ALA A 186 -5.46 -13.72 -18.10
CA ALA A 186 -6.84 -13.90 -17.67
C ALA A 186 -7.81 -13.54 -18.81
N LYS A 187 -8.81 -14.40 -19.05
CA LYS A 187 -9.80 -14.22 -20.14
C LYS A 187 -11.18 -13.79 -19.65
N LEU A 188 -11.51 -14.13 -18.41
CA LEU A 188 -12.82 -13.88 -17.82
C LEU A 188 -12.82 -12.54 -17.10
N THR A 189 -13.95 -11.84 -17.14
CA THR A 189 -14.27 -10.76 -16.19
C THR A 189 -14.52 -11.34 -14.79
N ILE A 190 -14.59 -10.48 -13.76
CA ILE A 190 -15.01 -10.92 -12.41
C ILE A 190 -16.36 -11.62 -12.47
N ALA A 191 -17.36 -11.00 -13.11
CA ALA A 191 -18.70 -11.57 -13.19
C ALA A 191 -18.72 -12.95 -13.85
N GLN A 192 -18.00 -13.11 -14.97
CA GLN A 192 -17.88 -14.40 -15.67
C GLN A 192 -17.15 -15.45 -14.83
N MET A 193 -16.07 -15.06 -14.13
CA MET A 193 -15.32 -15.99 -13.29
C MET A 193 -16.16 -16.51 -12.12
N VAL A 194 -16.97 -15.64 -11.50
CA VAL A 194 -17.90 -16.04 -10.44
C VAL A 194 -19.00 -16.95 -11.00
N GLU A 195 -19.61 -16.59 -12.12
CA GLU A 195 -20.70 -17.36 -12.74
C GLU A 195 -20.29 -18.74 -13.25
N GLN A 196 -19.08 -18.88 -13.83
CA GLN A 196 -18.60 -20.17 -14.35
C GLN A 196 -18.20 -21.15 -13.23
N SER A 197 -18.04 -20.66 -12.00
CA SER A 197 -17.70 -21.49 -10.86
C SER A 197 -18.97 -21.97 -10.16
N SER A 198 -19.11 -23.30 -10.05
CA SER A 198 -20.21 -23.94 -9.31
C SER A 198 -20.20 -23.64 -7.81
N LYS A 199 -19.17 -22.97 -7.29
CA LYS A 199 -19.06 -22.58 -5.88
C LYS A 199 -19.81 -21.29 -5.53
N TYR A 200 -20.24 -20.50 -6.51
CA TYR A 200 -20.77 -19.14 -6.27
C TYR A 200 -22.20 -18.94 -6.77
N THR A 201 -23.01 -19.98 -6.89
CA THR A 201 -24.34 -19.89 -7.53
C THR A 201 -25.28 -18.90 -6.83
N ILE A 202 -25.22 -18.80 -5.50
CA ILE A 202 -25.98 -17.84 -4.71
C ILE A 202 -25.46 -16.42 -4.94
N PHE A 203 -24.13 -16.23 -4.92
CA PHE A 203 -23.50 -14.92 -5.13
C PHE A 203 -23.74 -14.40 -6.55
N THR A 204 -23.67 -15.25 -7.57
CA THR A 204 -23.99 -14.91 -8.96
C THR A 204 -25.42 -14.37 -9.08
N GLN A 205 -26.39 -14.98 -8.39
CA GLN A 205 -27.77 -14.49 -8.39
C GLN A 205 -27.89 -13.13 -7.70
N ALA A 206 -27.16 -12.90 -6.60
CA ALA A 206 -27.10 -11.59 -5.95
C ALA A 206 -26.49 -10.51 -6.87
N LEU A 207 -25.40 -10.82 -7.59
CA LEU A 207 -24.79 -9.92 -8.57
C LEU A 207 -25.80 -9.53 -9.67
N LYS A 208 -26.57 -10.50 -10.19
CA LYS A 208 -27.57 -10.26 -11.23
C LYS A 208 -28.76 -9.45 -10.71
N ALA A 209 -29.28 -9.80 -9.54
CA ALA A 209 -30.43 -9.11 -8.94
C ALA A 209 -30.13 -7.63 -8.64
N THR A 210 -28.90 -7.32 -8.22
CA THR A 210 -28.47 -5.96 -7.85
C THR A 210 -27.95 -5.13 -9.03
N GLY A 211 -27.71 -5.75 -10.20
CA GLY A 211 -27.12 -5.09 -11.37
C GLY A 211 -25.59 -4.98 -11.34
N PHE A 212 -24.94 -5.47 -10.29
CA PHE A 212 -23.47 -5.51 -10.21
C PHE A 212 -22.86 -6.50 -11.21
N TYR A 213 -23.60 -7.51 -11.66
CA TYR A 213 -23.13 -8.41 -12.71
C TYR A 213 -22.70 -7.61 -13.95
N ASP A 214 -23.53 -6.68 -14.43
CA ASP A 214 -23.23 -5.86 -15.61
C ASP A 214 -22.02 -4.94 -15.36
N THR A 215 -21.94 -4.36 -14.16
CA THR A 215 -20.80 -3.51 -13.76
C THR A 215 -19.47 -4.29 -13.75
N LEU A 216 -19.51 -5.54 -13.26
CA LEU A 216 -18.35 -6.42 -13.14
C LEU A 216 -18.11 -7.27 -14.40
N ASN A 217 -18.92 -7.11 -15.45
CA ASN A 217 -18.80 -7.84 -16.71
C ASN A 217 -18.30 -6.97 -17.87
N VAL A 218 -17.61 -5.88 -17.58
CA VAL A 218 -16.96 -5.03 -18.59
C VAL A 218 -15.43 -5.27 -18.54
N PRO A 219 -14.81 -5.81 -19.62
CA PRO A 219 -13.36 -5.92 -19.71
C PRO A 219 -12.65 -4.57 -19.59
N ALA A 220 -11.49 -4.51 -18.95
CA ALA A 220 -10.79 -3.24 -18.70
C ALA A 220 -10.36 -2.50 -19.98
N ASN A 221 -10.13 -3.22 -21.08
CA ASN A 221 -9.79 -2.63 -22.38
C ASN A 221 -11.02 -2.07 -23.12
N SER A 222 -12.22 -2.43 -22.71
CA SER A 222 -13.49 -1.94 -23.27
C SER A 222 -14.15 -0.86 -22.42
N SER A 223 -13.68 -0.65 -21.18
CA SER A 223 -14.23 0.38 -20.29
C SER A 223 -13.80 1.78 -20.73
N THR A 224 -14.78 2.64 -21.02
CA THR A 224 -14.58 4.07 -21.32
C THR A 224 -14.57 4.94 -20.07
N ASN A 225 -14.91 4.37 -18.91
CA ASN A 225 -14.95 5.07 -17.63
C ASN A 225 -13.71 4.69 -16.80
N ALA A 226 -12.78 5.63 -16.66
CA ALA A 226 -11.56 5.43 -15.90
C ALA A 226 -11.82 4.99 -14.44
N ASN A 227 -12.93 5.44 -13.84
CA ASN A 227 -13.33 5.13 -12.47
C ASN A 227 -14.07 3.79 -12.33
N ARG A 228 -14.32 3.08 -13.43
CA ARG A 228 -14.96 1.75 -13.46
C ARG A 228 -14.16 0.76 -14.31
N LYS A 229 -12.83 0.92 -14.29
CA LYS A 229 -11.93 0.10 -15.10
C LYS A 229 -11.53 -1.19 -14.39
N PHE A 230 -11.29 -1.11 -13.08
CA PHE A 230 -10.81 -2.22 -12.29
C PHE A 230 -11.55 -2.32 -10.96
N PHE A 231 -11.77 -3.56 -10.53
CA PHE A 231 -12.41 -3.87 -9.26
C PHE A 231 -11.71 -5.00 -8.53
N THR A 232 -11.99 -5.11 -7.25
CA THR A 232 -11.68 -6.28 -6.44
C THR A 232 -12.97 -6.76 -5.82
N LEU A 233 -13.29 -8.05 -6.00
CA LEU A 233 -14.49 -8.64 -5.42
C LEU A 233 -14.11 -9.65 -4.35
N PHE A 234 -14.65 -9.49 -3.14
CA PHE A 234 -14.65 -10.51 -2.10
C PHE A 234 -15.93 -11.33 -2.24
N ALA A 235 -15.85 -12.52 -2.81
CA ALA A 235 -17.01 -13.38 -3.04
C ALA A 235 -17.17 -14.44 -1.95
N GLU A 236 -18.42 -14.70 -1.59
CA GLU A 236 -18.80 -15.76 -0.68
C GLU A 236 -19.26 -17.00 -1.46
N THR A 237 -18.70 -18.16 -1.12
CA THR A 237 -19.14 -19.42 -1.73
C THR A 237 -20.52 -19.84 -1.22
N ASP A 238 -21.20 -20.72 -1.94
CA ASP A 238 -22.45 -21.33 -1.50
C ASP A 238 -22.26 -22.07 -0.17
N SER A 239 -21.09 -22.65 0.08
CA SER A 239 -20.77 -23.25 1.39
C SER A 239 -20.68 -22.21 2.52
N THR A 240 -20.13 -21.02 2.22
CA THR A 240 -20.07 -19.88 3.14
C THR A 240 -21.49 -19.40 3.48
N PHE A 241 -22.34 -19.26 2.47
CA PHE A 241 -23.74 -18.87 2.65
C PHE A 241 -24.56 -19.92 3.40
N ASN A 242 -24.39 -21.19 3.08
CA ASN A 242 -25.06 -22.29 3.77
C ASN A 242 -24.69 -22.31 5.26
N ALA A 243 -23.40 -22.12 5.60
CA ALA A 243 -22.94 -22.03 6.98
C ALA A 243 -23.54 -20.82 7.72
N ALA A 244 -23.87 -19.75 7.00
CA ALA A 244 -24.58 -18.58 7.53
C ALA A 244 -26.13 -18.73 7.55
N GLY A 245 -26.66 -19.90 7.15
CA GLY A 245 -28.09 -20.20 7.17
C GLY A 245 -28.84 -19.82 5.89
N PHE A 246 -28.15 -19.47 4.80
CA PHE A 246 -28.74 -19.16 3.51
C PHE A 246 -28.63 -20.35 2.55
N SER A 247 -29.68 -21.17 2.49
CA SER A 247 -29.70 -22.39 1.66
C SER A 247 -29.78 -22.13 0.14
N ASN A 248 -30.16 -20.92 -0.26
CA ASN A 248 -30.31 -20.50 -1.65
C ASN A 248 -30.42 -18.96 -1.73
N PHE A 249 -30.43 -18.42 -2.95
CA PHE A 249 -30.59 -16.99 -3.18
C PHE A 249 -31.89 -16.41 -2.64
N ALA A 250 -33.02 -17.14 -2.68
CA ALA A 250 -34.27 -16.63 -2.14
C ALA A 250 -34.19 -16.38 -0.62
N ALA A 251 -33.50 -17.23 0.13
CA ALA A 251 -33.23 -17.03 1.55
C ALA A 251 -32.35 -15.78 1.79
N LEU A 252 -31.30 -15.60 0.98
CA LEU A 252 -30.44 -14.42 1.02
C LEU A 252 -31.21 -13.14 0.71
N GLN A 253 -32.00 -13.13 -0.37
CA GLN A 253 -32.79 -12.00 -0.81
C GLN A 253 -33.86 -11.63 0.23
N LYS A 254 -34.51 -12.62 0.86
CA LYS A 254 -35.47 -12.35 1.95
C LYS A 254 -34.82 -11.64 3.14
N ARG A 255 -33.54 -11.94 3.42
CA ARG A 255 -32.80 -11.33 4.53
C ARG A 255 -32.32 -9.90 4.24
N TYR A 256 -31.88 -9.65 3.01
CA TYR A 256 -31.19 -8.40 2.66
C TYR A 256 -31.98 -7.49 1.71
N SER A 257 -33.00 -7.93 1.00
CA SER A 257 -33.80 -7.02 0.16
C SER A 257 -34.92 -6.37 0.97
N THR A 258 -34.54 -5.51 1.91
CA THR A 258 -35.47 -4.87 2.86
C THR A 258 -36.46 -3.91 2.20
N LYS A 259 -36.17 -3.38 1.01
CA LYS A 259 -37.07 -2.51 0.24
C LYS A 259 -37.79 -3.25 -0.88
N GLY A 260 -37.46 -4.52 -1.10
CA GLY A 260 -38.01 -5.32 -2.20
C GLY A 260 -37.52 -4.92 -3.58
N ASN A 261 -36.54 -4.01 -3.67
CA ASN A 261 -35.94 -3.58 -4.94
C ASN A 261 -34.41 -3.67 -4.87
N PRO A 262 -33.81 -4.84 -5.15
CA PRO A 262 -32.36 -5.03 -5.10
C PRO A 262 -31.51 -4.12 -5.99
N LYS A 263 -32.11 -3.41 -6.97
CA LYS A 263 -31.40 -2.45 -7.83
C LYS A 263 -31.41 -1.02 -7.27
N ASP A 264 -32.22 -0.74 -6.25
CA ASP A 264 -32.18 0.54 -5.53
C ASP A 264 -30.85 0.61 -4.75
N PRO A 265 -30.01 1.65 -4.97
CA PRO A 265 -28.74 1.81 -4.25
C PRO A 265 -28.86 1.86 -2.72
N THR A 266 -30.07 2.05 -2.21
CA THR A 266 -30.39 2.11 -0.78
C THR A 266 -31.08 0.86 -0.25
N ASP A 267 -31.32 -0.15 -1.09
CA ASP A 267 -31.75 -1.48 -0.66
C ASP A 267 -30.57 -2.24 -0.04
N SER A 268 -30.81 -3.00 1.04
CA SER A 268 -29.69 -3.60 1.78
C SER A 268 -29.04 -4.78 1.04
N LEU A 269 -29.66 -5.36 0.01
CA LEU A 269 -29.01 -6.35 -0.86
C LEU A 269 -28.08 -5.66 -1.86
N TYR A 270 -28.46 -4.49 -2.36
CA TYR A 270 -27.55 -3.65 -3.16
C TYR A 270 -26.31 -3.29 -2.33
N LEU A 271 -26.53 -2.73 -1.14
CA LEU A 271 -25.43 -2.32 -0.24
C LEU A 271 -24.57 -3.50 0.19
N PHE A 272 -25.16 -4.69 0.39
CA PHE A 272 -24.43 -5.92 0.64
C PHE A 272 -23.44 -6.21 -0.51
N VAL A 273 -23.89 -6.29 -1.75
CA VAL A 273 -23.01 -6.57 -2.89
C VAL A 273 -22.00 -5.43 -3.12
N ALA A 274 -22.42 -4.19 -2.95
CA ALA A 274 -21.57 -3.01 -3.06
C ALA A 274 -20.43 -3.03 -2.02
N TYR A 275 -20.71 -3.49 -0.80
CA TYR A 275 -19.72 -3.61 0.27
C TYR A 275 -18.67 -4.69 -0.02
N HIS A 276 -19.03 -5.75 -0.74
CA HIS A 276 -18.10 -6.79 -1.18
C HIS A 276 -17.22 -6.37 -2.36
N THR A 277 -17.52 -5.22 -2.97
CA THR A 277 -16.85 -4.74 -4.18
C THR A 277 -16.00 -3.51 -3.84
N VAL A 278 -14.70 -3.61 -4.08
CA VAL A 278 -13.69 -2.57 -3.84
C VAL A 278 -13.25 -2.00 -5.20
N PRO A 279 -13.14 -0.68 -5.37
CA PRO A 279 -12.52 -0.11 -6.56
C PRO A 279 -11.03 -0.46 -6.62
N ASP A 280 -10.49 -0.53 -7.84
CA ASP A 280 -9.10 -0.90 -8.14
C ASP A 280 -8.75 -2.38 -7.94
N ILE A 281 -7.57 -2.73 -8.43
CA ILE A 281 -6.94 -4.03 -8.28
C ILE A 281 -6.25 -4.09 -6.92
N LYS A 282 -6.70 -4.97 -6.02
CA LYS A 282 -6.11 -5.23 -4.72
C LYS A 282 -5.84 -6.73 -4.59
N TYR A 283 -4.59 -7.13 -4.74
CA TYR A 283 -4.15 -8.47 -4.36
C TYR A 283 -4.01 -8.55 -2.83
N LEU A 284 -3.85 -9.74 -2.25
CA LEU A 284 -3.74 -9.91 -0.80
C LEU A 284 -2.60 -9.09 -0.20
N ALA A 285 -1.47 -8.95 -0.91
CA ALA A 285 -0.37 -8.08 -0.49
C ALA A 285 -0.80 -6.60 -0.36
N ASP A 286 -1.64 -6.12 -1.29
CA ASP A 286 -2.22 -4.78 -1.24
C ASP A 286 -3.26 -4.67 -0.11
N VAL A 287 -4.10 -5.69 0.07
CA VAL A 287 -5.09 -5.75 1.16
C VAL A 287 -4.43 -5.67 2.52
N ILE A 288 -3.36 -6.45 2.75
CA ILE A 288 -2.63 -6.50 4.03
C ILE A 288 -1.96 -5.16 4.36
N THR A 289 -1.48 -4.45 3.35
CA THR A 289 -0.77 -3.18 3.55
C THR A 289 -1.70 -1.98 3.65
N SER A 290 -2.95 -2.11 3.19
CA SER A 290 -3.98 -1.09 3.35
C SER A 290 -4.74 -1.29 4.68
N PRO A 291 -4.67 -0.36 5.65
CA PRO A 291 -5.41 -0.48 6.91
C PRO A 291 -6.94 -0.50 6.72
N SER A 292 -7.40 0.11 5.64
CA SER A 292 -8.80 0.12 5.22
C SER A 292 -8.89 0.11 3.70
N LEU A 293 -10.01 -0.43 3.21
CA LEU A 293 -10.36 -0.50 1.80
C LEU A 293 -11.70 0.21 1.60
N ALA A 294 -11.72 1.27 0.79
CA ALA A 294 -12.97 1.86 0.34
C ALA A 294 -13.78 0.83 -0.44
N THR A 295 -15.11 0.84 -0.29
CA THR A 295 -16.01 -0.07 -1.02
C THR A 295 -16.94 0.73 -1.94
N LEU A 296 -17.68 0.03 -2.81
CA LEU A 296 -18.74 0.65 -3.60
C LEU A 296 -20.01 0.90 -2.78
N ALA A 297 -20.10 0.38 -1.54
CA ALA A 297 -21.10 0.85 -0.59
C ALA A 297 -20.66 2.24 -0.09
N PRO A 298 -21.44 3.30 -0.36
CA PRO A 298 -21.01 4.67 -0.07
C PRO A 298 -20.63 4.84 1.40
N GLN A 299 -19.47 5.45 1.65
CA GLN A 299 -18.97 5.76 2.99
C GLN A 299 -18.68 4.55 3.90
N GLU A 300 -18.71 3.35 3.36
CA GLU A 300 -18.38 2.13 4.08
C GLU A 300 -17.03 1.58 3.62
N VAL A 301 -16.20 1.24 4.59
CA VAL A 301 -14.87 0.66 4.36
C VAL A 301 -14.81 -0.75 4.95
N ILE A 302 -13.93 -1.57 4.40
CA ILE A 302 -13.50 -2.84 5.00
C ILE A 302 -12.15 -2.59 5.66
N THR A 303 -12.04 -2.82 6.97
CA THR A 303 -10.72 -2.84 7.62
C THR A 303 -10.02 -4.14 7.30
N SER A 304 -8.68 -4.11 7.20
CA SER A 304 -7.89 -5.33 7.03
C SER A 304 -6.90 -5.48 8.17
N SER A 305 -6.58 -6.73 8.49
CA SER A 305 -5.52 -7.08 9.43
C SER A 305 -4.91 -8.43 9.06
N LEU A 306 -3.75 -8.72 9.63
CA LEU A 306 -3.04 -9.98 9.45
C LEU A 306 -2.86 -10.64 10.83
N SER A 307 -3.48 -11.80 11.02
CA SER A 307 -3.32 -12.62 12.22
C SER A 307 -2.56 -13.89 11.85
N GLY A 308 -1.28 -13.94 12.23
CA GLY A 308 -0.34 -14.96 11.73
C GLY A 308 -0.22 -14.89 10.21
N THR A 309 -0.68 -15.92 9.51
CA THR A 309 -0.75 -15.95 8.04
C THR A 309 -2.15 -15.64 7.51
N THR A 310 -3.16 -15.45 8.34
CA THR A 310 -4.55 -15.27 7.87
C THR A 310 -4.87 -13.78 7.69
N VAL A 311 -5.32 -13.41 6.50
CA VAL A 311 -5.85 -12.07 6.24
C VAL A 311 -7.28 -12.02 6.76
N LEU A 312 -7.57 -11.06 7.63
CA LEU A 312 -8.87 -10.88 8.28
C LEU A 312 -9.48 -9.55 7.86
N LEU A 313 -10.70 -9.61 7.31
CA LEU A 313 -11.49 -8.42 6.99
C LEU A 313 -12.37 -8.04 8.18
N ASN A 314 -12.55 -6.75 8.45
CA ASN A 314 -13.40 -6.23 9.52
C ASN A 314 -13.03 -6.69 10.95
N GLU A 315 -11.81 -7.21 11.17
CA GLU A 315 -11.32 -7.40 12.52
C GLU A 315 -11.00 -6.03 13.13
N THR A 316 -11.53 -5.79 14.32
CA THR A 316 -11.18 -4.60 15.09
C THR A 316 -11.51 -4.81 16.57
N THR A 317 -10.79 -4.13 17.45
CA THR A 317 -11.21 -4.00 18.84
C THR A 317 -11.94 -2.68 18.99
N PHE A 318 -13.24 -2.76 19.23
CA PHE A 318 -14.11 -1.60 19.41
C PHE A 318 -14.60 -1.57 20.86
N ASN A 319 -14.35 -0.46 21.58
CA ASN A 319 -14.65 -0.33 23.02
C ASN A 319 -14.14 -1.50 23.88
N GLY A 320 -12.91 -1.95 23.64
CA GLY A 320 -12.32 -3.07 24.39
C GLY A 320 -12.92 -4.44 24.08
N LYS A 321 -13.87 -4.54 23.14
CA LYS A 321 -14.43 -5.80 22.65
C LYS A 321 -13.88 -6.12 21.27
N LEU A 322 -13.31 -7.32 21.12
CA LEU A 322 -12.91 -7.82 19.81
C LEU A 322 -14.15 -8.14 18.97
N GLU A 323 -14.26 -7.46 17.84
CA GLU A 323 -15.13 -7.88 16.74
C GLU A 323 -14.32 -8.85 15.87
N PRO A 324 -14.70 -10.14 15.81
CA PRO A 324 -13.92 -11.12 15.07
C PRO A 324 -13.93 -10.80 13.57
N GLY A 325 -12.76 -10.91 12.96
CA GLY A 325 -12.59 -10.72 11.53
C GLY A 325 -13.14 -11.88 10.69
N VAL A 326 -13.27 -11.59 9.40
CA VAL A 326 -13.71 -12.52 8.37
C VAL A 326 -12.48 -13.04 7.62
N PRO A 327 -12.16 -14.33 7.74
CA PRO A 327 -10.98 -14.89 7.11
C PRO A 327 -11.13 -14.94 5.58
N VAL A 328 -10.15 -14.35 4.89
CA VAL A 328 -9.98 -14.47 3.45
C VAL A 328 -9.35 -15.82 3.14
N ASN A 329 -9.91 -16.53 2.16
CA ASN A 329 -9.43 -17.83 1.74
C ASN A 329 -8.28 -17.69 0.74
N ARG A 330 -7.04 -17.71 1.25
CA ARG A 330 -5.82 -17.56 0.44
C ARG A 330 -5.75 -18.51 -0.76
N ALA A 331 -6.20 -19.75 -0.62
CA ALA A 331 -6.14 -20.75 -1.69
C ALA A 331 -7.05 -20.41 -2.88
N TYR A 332 -8.12 -19.64 -2.64
CA TYR A 332 -9.07 -19.19 -3.65
C TYR A 332 -9.07 -17.65 -3.77
N SER A 333 -7.92 -17.03 -3.52
CA SER A 333 -7.71 -15.58 -3.60
C SER A 333 -6.65 -15.20 -4.62
N ASP A 334 -6.52 -13.89 -4.89
CA ASP A 334 -5.63 -13.38 -5.94
C ASP A 334 -5.97 -13.97 -7.32
N ASN A 335 -7.24 -14.18 -7.65
CA ASN A 335 -7.59 -14.68 -8.98
C ASN A 335 -7.72 -13.49 -9.94
N SER A 336 -6.72 -13.30 -10.80
CA SER A 336 -6.72 -12.22 -11.80
C SER A 336 -7.82 -12.40 -12.85
N THR A 337 -8.49 -11.32 -13.21
CA THR A 337 -9.51 -11.24 -14.25
C THR A 337 -9.16 -10.14 -15.25
N THR A 338 -9.90 -10.03 -16.36
CA THR A 338 -9.70 -8.97 -17.35
C THR A 338 -10.02 -7.57 -16.83
N ASN A 339 -10.68 -7.47 -15.68
CA ASN A 339 -11.12 -6.22 -15.08
C ASN A 339 -10.92 -6.16 -13.57
N GLY A 340 -9.99 -6.94 -13.02
CA GLY A 340 -9.77 -6.94 -11.58
C GLY A 340 -9.21 -8.21 -10.96
N VAL A 341 -9.59 -8.42 -9.69
CA VAL A 341 -9.18 -9.57 -8.87
C VAL A 341 -10.38 -10.12 -8.10
N LEU A 342 -10.49 -11.45 -8.04
CA LEU A 342 -11.45 -12.16 -7.21
C LEU A 342 -10.77 -12.80 -6.01
N HIS A 343 -11.32 -12.55 -4.82
CA HIS A 343 -10.97 -13.20 -3.56
C HIS A 343 -12.15 -13.98 -3.02
N ALA A 344 -11.89 -15.13 -2.41
CA ALA A 344 -12.91 -15.87 -1.67
C ALA A 344 -12.84 -15.56 -0.18
N VAL A 345 -14.00 -15.49 0.48
CA VAL A 345 -14.09 -15.34 1.94
C VAL A 345 -14.83 -16.53 2.57
N ASN A 346 -14.42 -16.90 3.78
CA ASN A 346 -14.89 -18.10 4.47
C ASN A 346 -16.05 -17.83 5.44
N THR A 347 -16.53 -16.59 5.56
CA THR A 347 -17.64 -16.24 6.46
C THR A 347 -18.50 -15.15 5.84
N ASN A 348 -19.83 -15.29 5.99
CA ASN A 348 -20.74 -14.24 5.53
C ASN A 348 -20.53 -12.95 6.30
N PHE A 349 -20.34 -11.85 5.59
CA PHE A 349 -20.09 -10.57 6.22
C PHE A 349 -20.92 -9.44 5.63
N THR A 350 -21.19 -8.45 6.47
CA THR A 350 -22.05 -7.31 6.12
C THR A 350 -21.40 -6.04 6.60
N ILE A 351 -21.94 -4.91 6.14
CA ILE A 351 -21.61 -3.58 6.67
C ILE A 351 -21.79 -3.62 8.20
N LYS A 352 -20.73 -3.24 8.93
CA LYS A 352 -20.74 -3.14 10.38
C LYS A 352 -21.32 -1.79 10.79
N VAL A 353 -22.63 -1.73 10.98
CA VAL A 353 -23.30 -0.52 11.45
C VAL A 353 -22.93 -0.30 12.92
N ARG A 354 -22.29 0.85 13.21
CA ARG A 354 -21.96 1.30 14.56
C ARG A 354 -22.62 2.64 14.83
N ALA A 355 -23.10 2.84 16.05
CA ALA A 355 -23.54 4.17 16.48
C ALA A 355 -22.32 5.06 16.72
N PRO A 356 -22.39 6.37 16.41
CA PRO A 356 -21.33 7.32 16.78
C PRO A 356 -21.02 7.18 18.26
N THR A 357 -19.74 6.94 18.58
CA THR A 357 -19.28 6.65 19.93
C THR A 357 -18.11 7.55 20.25
N ALA A 358 -18.06 8.09 21.47
CA ALA A 358 -16.96 8.93 21.90
C ALA A 358 -15.61 8.19 21.79
N LEU A 359 -14.66 8.83 21.12
CA LEU A 359 -13.27 8.40 21.04
C LEU A 359 -12.44 9.33 21.92
N TYR A 360 -11.84 8.76 22.97
CA TYR A 360 -10.87 9.43 23.84
C TYR A 360 -9.47 8.98 23.43
N PHE A 361 -8.90 9.67 22.44
CA PHE A 361 -7.62 9.31 21.86
C PHE A 361 -6.49 9.85 22.74
N ASP A 362 -5.90 8.95 23.54
CA ASP A 362 -4.60 9.16 24.19
C ASP A 362 -3.52 9.20 23.11
N VAL A 363 -2.88 10.37 22.93
CA VAL A 363 -1.87 10.52 21.86
C VAL A 363 -0.54 9.88 22.22
N ALA A 364 -0.28 9.64 23.50
CA ALA A 364 0.95 9.04 24.02
C ALA A 364 0.92 7.50 23.97
N ASP A 365 -0.26 6.91 23.84
CA ASP A 365 -0.47 5.46 23.71
C ASP A 365 -0.26 4.95 22.27
N GLN A 366 1.01 4.93 21.82
CA GLN A 366 1.39 4.45 20.49
C GLN A 366 1.94 3.00 20.53
N PRO A 367 1.64 2.15 19.52
CA PRO A 367 2.15 0.77 19.47
C PRO A 367 3.68 0.65 19.58
N GLU A 368 4.41 1.59 18.99
CA GLU A 368 5.87 1.64 19.01
C GLU A 368 6.40 2.03 20.39
N LEU A 369 5.70 2.90 21.12
CA LEU A 369 6.05 3.27 22.50
C LEU A 369 5.81 2.10 23.46
N ARG A 370 4.69 1.37 23.33
CA ARG A 370 4.41 0.17 24.15
C ARG A 370 5.52 -0.88 24.11
N LYS A 371 6.30 -0.94 23.02
CA LYS A 371 7.44 -1.87 22.87
C LYS A 371 8.65 -1.45 23.72
N ILE A 372 8.75 -0.17 24.10
CA ILE A 372 9.81 0.38 24.96
C ILE A 372 9.39 0.22 26.43
N THR A 373 9.37 -1.02 26.91
CA THR A 373 8.84 -1.38 28.25
C THR A 373 9.57 -0.72 29.43
N THR A 374 10.78 -0.20 29.21
CA THR A 374 11.57 0.55 30.20
C THR A 374 11.10 2.00 30.37
N VAL A 375 10.32 2.54 29.43
CA VAL A 375 9.86 3.93 29.43
C VAL A 375 8.34 4.03 29.40
N PHE A 376 7.66 3.22 28.60
CA PHE A 376 6.22 3.31 28.44
C PHE A 376 5.47 3.09 29.77
N ARG A 377 4.74 4.12 30.19
CA ARG A 377 4.02 4.22 31.46
C ARG A 377 4.88 3.83 32.67
N LYS A 378 6.17 4.18 32.61
CA LYS A 378 7.10 4.10 33.73
C LYS A 378 7.28 5.50 34.31
N ASN A 379 6.72 5.68 35.50
CA ASN A 379 6.72 6.96 36.22
C ASN A 379 8.13 7.58 36.28
N GLY A 380 8.24 8.85 35.91
CA GLY A 380 9.48 9.62 35.94
C GLY A 380 10.45 9.33 34.79
N THR A 381 9.99 8.72 33.69
CA THR A 381 10.84 8.41 32.53
C THR A 381 10.40 9.19 31.29
N SER A 382 11.32 9.35 30.35
CA SER A 382 11.07 10.02 29.07
C SER A 382 11.95 9.45 27.97
N THR A 383 11.51 9.56 26.72
CA THR A 383 12.33 9.22 25.54
C THR A 383 12.11 10.19 24.40
N ILE A 384 13.18 10.50 23.68
CA ILE A 384 13.12 11.28 22.43
C ILE A 384 12.64 10.37 21.30
N ILE A 385 11.82 10.94 20.43
CA ILE A 385 11.22 10.30 19.27
C ILE A 385 11.60 11.12 18.03
N ASN A 386 12.32 10.46 17.13
CA ASN A 386 12.71 11.01 15.83
C ASN A 386 11.59 10.83 14.81
N TYR A 387 11.63 11.62 13.74
CA TYR A 387 10.69 11.53 12.64
C TYR A 387 10.66 10.11 12.05
N GLY A 388 9.45 9.61 11.80
CA GLY A 388 9.22 8.28 11.23
C GLY A 388 9.27 7.12 12.24
N GLN A 389 9.57 7.35 13.52
CA GLN A 389 9.56 6.28 14.54
C GLN A 389 8.15 5.90 15.02
N LEU A 390 7.16 6.77 14.82
CA LEU A 390 5.75 6.48 15.10
C LEU A 390 4.99 6.44 13.78
N ALA A 391 4.48 5.28 13.35
CA ALA A 391 3.79 5.17 12.08
C ALA A 391 2.50 6.02 12.02
N GLY A 392 1.89 6.27 13.17
CA GLY A 392 0.66 7.05 13.31
C GLY A 392 0.85 8.57 13.36
N VAL A 393 2.09 9.09 13.45
CA VAL A 393 2.38 10.50 13.71
C VAL A 393 3.39 11.05 12.70
N THR A 394 3.06 12.16 12.05
CA THR A 394 3.92 12.82 11.05
C THR A 394 3.99 14.33 11.29
N TRP A 395 5.08 14.97 10.88
CA TRP A 395 5.27 16.42 10.98
C TRP A 395 6.17 16.96 9.87
N ASP A 396 6.17 18.27 9.64
CA ASP A 396 6.90 18.89 8.53
C ASP A 396 8.42 18.93 8.69
N ARG A 397 8.90 19.33 9.88
CA ARG A 397 10.34 19.47 10.13
C ARG A 397 10.92 18.16 10.58
N THR A 398 11.31 17.31 9.63
CA THR A 398 11.80 15.95 9.91
C THR A 398 13.08 15.89 10.76
N ALA A 399 13.85 16.99 10.82
CA ALA A 399 14.99 17.13 11.72
C ALA A 399 14.61 17.45 13.18
N SER A 400 13.39 17.96 13.41
CA SER A 400 12.86 18.18 14.76
C SER A 400 12.39 16.86 15.35
N THR A 401 12.46 16.75 16.68
CA THR A 401 12.01 15.59 17.45
C THR A 401 10.82 15.95 18.33
N ILE A 402 10.12 14.92 18.79
CA ILE A 402 9.12 15.02 19.87
C ILE A 402 9.61 14.17 21.06
N THR A 403 9.02 14.34 22.23
CA THR A 403 9.37 13.57 23.43
C THR A 403 8.12 12.91 23.99
N TYR A 404 8.22 11.63 24.34
CA TYR A 404 7.26 10.98 25.22
C TYR A 404 7.75 11.12 26.66
N THR A 405 6.86 11.51 27.55
CA THR A 405 7.15 11.68 28.98
C THR A 405 6.07 10.98 29.80
N CYS A 406 6.48 10.21 30.82
CA CYS A 406 5.61 9.72 31.88
C CYS A 406 6.00 10.43 33.18
N ASP A 407 5.14 11.32 33.66
CA ASP A 407 5.29 12.08 34.89
C ASP A 407 5.51 11.17 36.11
N PRO A 408 6.32 11.57 37.11
CA PRO A 408 6.34 10.89 38.39
C PRO A 408 4.98 11.02 39.09
N THR A 409 4.66 10.08 39.98
CA THR A 409 3.40 10.11 40.76
C THR A 409 3.29 11.34 41.67
N THR A 410 4.42 11.95 42.02
CA THR A 410 4.53 13.19 42.79
C THR A 410 4.33 14.45 41.94
N SER A 411 4.22 14.33 40.61
CA SER A 411 4.02 15.47 39.71
C SER A 411 2.69 16.16 40.01
N SER A 412 2.70 17.49 40.01
CA SER A 412 1.51 18.35 40.08
C SER A 412 0.79 18.49 38.73
N ASN A 413 1.25 17.78 37.70
CA ASN A 413 0.55 17.65 36.43
C ASN A 413 -0.50 16.52 36.52
N TYR A 414 -1.67 16.73 35.94
CA TYR A 414 -2.78 15.78 35.94
C TYR A 414 -3.04 15.19 34.56
N HIS A 415 -1.98 14.85 33.84
CA HIS A 415 -2.10 14.10 32.58
C HIS A 415 -2.71 12.73 32.84
N ILE A 416 -3.58 12.28 31.93
CA ILE A 416 -4.20 10.96 32.03
C ILE A 416 -3.11 9.92 31.74
N TYR A 417 -3.18 8.77 32.43
CA TYR A 417 -2.13 7.75 32.44
C TYR A 417 -0.73 8.25 32.86
N TYR A 418 -0.65 9.44 33.45
CA TYR A 418 0.60 10.11 33.81
C TYR A 418 1.48 10.46 32.59
N ASP A 419 1.04 10.25 31.35
CA ASP A 419 1.89 10.43 30.18
C ASP A 419 1.38 11.48 29.19
N HIS A 420 2.29 11.95 28.34
CA HIS A 420 2.03 13.01 27.36
C HIS A 420 3.09 13.03 26.27
N LEU A 421 2.78 13.73 25.18
CA LEU A 421 3.74 14.07 24.13
C LEU A 421 4.11 15.55 24.19
N ASP A 422 5.41 15.81 24.26
CA ASP A 422 5.99 17.15 24.21
C ASP A 422 6.62 17.41 22.84
N PHE A 423 6.36 18.57 22.27
CA PHE A 423 6.98 18.99 21.01
C PHE A 423 7.04 20.50 20.88
N GLY A 424 8.02 20.99 20.12
CA GLY A 424 8.07 22.39 19.73
C GLY A 424 7.12 22.64 18.56
N LEU A 425 6.19 23.58 18.67
CA LEU A 425 5.32 24.03 17.58
C LEU A 425 5.49 25.55 17.38
N ARG A 426 5.74 26.02 16.16
CA ARG A 426 5.92 27.46 15.87
C ARG A 426 5.53 27.81 14.44
N PHE A 427 4.86 28.94 14.24
CA PHE A 427 4.50 29.43 12.90
C PHE A 427 5.71 30.00 12.15
N GLY A 428 5.93 29.54 10.92
CA GLY A 428 6.94 30.08 9.99
C GLY A 428 8.39 29.73 10.32
N ASN A 429 8.66 28.86 11.30
CA ASN A 429 10.02 28.54 11.71
C ASN A 429 10.60 27.35 10.90
N ALA A 430 11.85 27.47 10.45
CA ALA A 430 12.51 26.44 9.64
C ALA A 430 13.07 25.27 10.45
N SER A 431 13.29 25.45 11.76
CA SER A 431 13.95 24.49 12.66
C SER A 431 13.00 23.88 13.69
N VAL A 432 11.76 24.36 13.75
CA VAL A 432 10.72 23.90 14.67
C VAL A 432 9.50 23.47 13.86
N ILE A 433 8.81 22.43 14.32
CA ILE A 433 7.61 21.89 13.70
C ILE A 433 6.58 23.02 13.49
N ASN A 434 6.05 23.18 12.28
CA ASN A 434 4.94 24.10 12.01
C ASN A 434 3.60 23.37 12.05
N TRP A 435 3.59 22.08 11.69
CA TRP A 435 2.43 21.24 11.85
C TRP A 435 2.81 19.81 12.23
N ILE A 436 1.97 19.20 13.07
CA ILE A 436 2.03 17.79 13.44
C ILE A 436 0.66 17.16 13.20
N GLU A 437 0.64 15.94 12.67
CA GLU A 437 -0.56 15.21 12.28
C GLU A 437 -0.58 13.81 12.90
N PHE A 438 -1.72 13.45 13.48
CA PHE A 438 -1.96 12.16 14.10
C PHE A 438 -2.99 11.37 13.30
N THR A 439 -2.84 10.05 13.28
CA THR A 439 -3.82 9.12 12.71
C THR A 439 -4.65 8.55 13.85
N THR A 440 -5.96 8.84 13.87
CA THR A 440 -6.84 8.37 14.93
C THR A 440 -6.90 6.84 14.98
N PRO A 441 -7.29 6.26 16.13
CA PRO A 441 -7.97 4.96 16.16
C PRO A 441 -9.23 4.97 15.27
N LEU A 442 -9.86 3.81 15.10
CA LEU A 442 -11.11 3.70 14.34
C LEU A 442 -12.16 4.68 14.91
N LEU A 443 -12.67 5.57 14.08
CA LEU A 443 -13.69 6.55 14.42
C LEU A 443 -14.93 6.27 13.58
N VAL A 444 -16.08 6.10 14.24
CA VAL A 444 -17.34 5.77 13.56
C VAL A 444 -17.86 6.99 12.83
N LYS A 445 -18.45 6.83 11.64
CA LYS A 445 -19.09 7.93 10.92
C LYS A 445 -20.16 8.61 11.79
N GLY A 446 -20.23 9.94 11.74
CA GLY A 446 -21.10 10.74 12.60
C GLY A 446 -20.59 12.16 12.80
N GLN A 447 -21.35 12.96 13.54
CA GLN A 447 -20.96 14.33 13.89
C GLN A 447 -20.36 14.38 15.28
N TYR A 448 -19.18 14.96 15.40
CA TYR A 448 -18.40 15.01 16.64
C TYR A 448 -17.96 16.44 16.96
N LYS A 449 -17.97 16.80 18.24
CA LYS A 449 -17.15 17.91 18.74
C LYS A 449 -15.75 17.40 19.01
N VAL A 450 -14.75 18.14 18.55
CA VAL A 450 -13.33 17.79 18.69
C VAL A 450 -12.71 18.67 19.78
N TRP A 451 -12.17 18.02 20.82
CA TRP A 451 -11.53 18.69 21.95
C TRP A 451 -10.05 18.35 21.98
N ILE A 452 -9.20 19.37 22.10
CA ILE A 452 -7.76 19.21 22.30
C ILE A 452 -7.49 19.34 23.79
N CYS A 453 -6.96 18.28 24.40
CA CYS A 453 -6.66 18.19 25.82
C CYS A 453 -5.15 18.27 26.02
N TYR A 454 -4.71 19.33 26.67
CA TYR A 454 -3.29 19.67 26.78
C TYR A 454 -3.03 20.34 28.13
N ARG A 455 -1.76 20.45 28.48
CA ARG A 455 -1.31 21.36 29.53
C ARG A 455 -0.94 22.67 28.89
N VAL A 456 -1.55 23.75 29.38
CA VAL A 456 -1.24 25.09 28.86
C VAL A 456 0.22 25.43 29.18
N GLY A 457 1.00 25.74 28.16
CA GLY A 457 2.35 26.23 28.30
C GLY A 457 2.38 27.76 28.42
N VAL A 458 3.40 28.31 29.08
CA VAL A 458 3.65 29.77 29.13
C VAL A 458 3.90 30.34 27.71
N HIS A 459 4.09 29.48 26.70
CA HIS A 459 4.67 29.82 25.41
C HIS A 459 4.13 29.00 24.20
N GLY A 460 2.88 28.59 24.21
CA GLY A 460 2.27 27.87 23.08
C GLY A 460 1.96 28.76 21.85
N GLN A 461 1.24 28.21 20.87
CA GLN A 461 0.87 28.92 19.63
C GLN A 461 -0.64 28.92 19.38
N TYR A 462 -1.12 29.90 18.62
CA TYR A 462 -2.44 29.81 18.00
C TYR A 462 -2.40 28.72 16.94
N THR A 463 -3.27 27.73 17.13
CA THR A 463 -3.22 26.48 16.40
C THR A 463 -4.55 26.23 15.70
N GLN A 464 -4.49 26.11 14.38
CA GLN A 464 -5.61 25.62 13.59
C GLN A 464 -5.59 24.09 13.65
N VAL A 465 -6.69 23.51 14.11
CA VAL A 465 -6.91 22.06 14.02
C VAL A 465 -7.65 21.78 12.72
N SER A 466 -7.26 20.72 12.01
CA SER A 466 -8.00 20.20 10.85
C SER A 466 -8.19 18.69 10.97
N VAL A 467 -9.27 18.18 10.37
CA VAL A 467 -9.55 16.74 10.24
C VAL A 467 -9.67 16.40 8.77
N ASP A 468 -8.89 15.43 8.31
CA ASP A 468 -8.72 15.04 6.90
C ASP A 468 -8.45 16.25 5.98
N GLY A 469 -7.61 17.18 6.46
CA GLY A 469 -7.25 18.41 5.76
C GLY A 469 -8.28 19.55 5.88
N ASN A 470 -9.48 19.32 6.42
CA ASN A 470 -10.52 20.34 6.58
C ASN A 470 -10.37 21.09 7.91
N PRO A 471 -10.12 22.41 7.91
CA PRO A 471 -10.00 23.20 9.15
C PRO A 471 -11.29 23.21 9.97
N LEU A 472 -11.15 23.06 11.29
CA LEU A 472 -12.26 23.21 12.24
C LEU A 472 -12.54 24.68 12.55
N SER A 473 -13.76 24.97 13.00
CA SER A 473 -14.29 26.34 13.10
C SER A 473 -13.65 27.21 14.19
N ARG A 474 -12.87 26.66 15.12
CA ARG A 474 -12.24 27.41 16.21
C ARG A 474 -10.73 27.22 16.21
N ILE A 475 -10.02 28.32 16.48
CA ILE A 475 -8.59 28.29 16.79
C ILE A 475 -8.41 27.83 18.22
N VAL A 476 -7.53 26.85 18.41
CA VAL A 476 -7.09 26.40 19.73
C VAL A 476 -5.90 27.24 20.13
N ASN A 477 -5.96 27.82 21.32
CA ASN A 477 -4.86 28.60 21.85
C ASN A 477 -4.03 27.74 22.79
N LEU A 478 -2.95 27.12 22.29
CA LEU A 478 -2.09 26.28 23.12
C LEU A 478 -1.21 27.07 24.10
N SER A 479 -1.33 28.40 24.12
CA SER A 479 -0.55 29.33 24.94
C SER A 479 -1.33 29.93 26.11
N ASN A 480 -0.60 30.51 27.06
CA ASN A 480 -1.13 31.17 28.25
C ASN A 480 -1.50 32.67 28.11
N VAL A 481 -1.61 33.27 26.93
CA VAL A 481 -1.56 34.76 26.86
C VAL A 481 -2.91 35.46 27.08
N ALA A 482 -3.97 34.78 27.55
CA ALA A 482 -5.32 35.36 27.52
C ALA A 482 -5.87 35.97 28.82
N ASN A 483 -5.35 35.70 30.02
CA ASN A 483 -5.82 36.41 31.20
C ASN A 483 -4.74 36.52 32.29
N SER A 484 -4.82 37.57 33.09
CA SER A 484 -4.14 37.67 34.39
C SER A 484 -4.72 36.67 35.43
N ASN A 485 -5.60 35.75 35.03
CA ASN A 485 -6.52 34.97 35.86
C ASN A 485 -6.51 33.44 35.56
N GLY A 486 -5.50 32.85 34.89
CA GLY A 486 -5.33 31.40 34.72
C GLY A 486 -5.76 30.70 33.42
N TYR A 487 -5.39 29.42 33.29
CA TYR A 487 -5.58 28.56 32.12
C TYR A 487 -7.03 28.19 31.76
N LEU A 488 -7.98 28.42 32.68
CA LEU A 488 -9.41 28.40 32.40
C LEU A 488 -9.92 29.86 32.31
N PRO A 489 -10.96 30.13 31.50
CA PRO A 489 -11.55 31.46 31.44
C PRO A 489 -12.10 31.93 32.81
N ASP A 490 -12.59 31.01 33.63
CA ASP A 490 -13.06 31.23 34.99
C ASP A 490 -12.96 29.92 35.80
N VAL A 491 -12.19 29.90 36.89
CA VAL A 491 -12.02 28.71 37.75
C VAL A 491 -13.21 28.45 38.69
N THR A 492 -14.09 29.43 38.84
CA THR A 492 -15.32 29.30 39.64
C THR A 492 -16.52 28.86 38.79
N ALA A 493 -16.38 28.89 37.46
CA ALA A 493 -17.41 28.47 36.54
C ALA A 493 -17.77 26.98 36.68
N THR A 494 -19.06 26.69 36.55
CA THR A 494 -19.54 25.31 36.46
C THR A 494 -19.05 24.66 35.16
N ASP A 495 -19.10 23.32 35.10
CA ASP A 495 -18.73 22.59 33.87
C ASP A 495 -19.54 23.05 32.66
N ASP A 496 -20.83 23.32 32.84
CA ASP A 496 -21.72 23.77 31.77
C ASP A 496 -21.34 25.17 31.26
N VAL A 497 -20.95 26.09 32.16
CA VAL A 497 -20.49 27.44 31.79
C VAL A 497 -19.17 27.36 31.01
N LEU A 498 -18.22 26.55 31.48
CA LEU A 498 -16.96 26.31 30.76
C LEU A 498 -17.23 25.72 29.37
N ALA A 499 -18.09 24.70 29.29
CA ALA A 499 -18.43 24.03 28.03
C ALA A 499 -19.06 25.00 27.03
N ALA A 500 -19.92 25.92 27.48
CA ALA A 500 -20.50 26.97 26.65
C ALA A 500 -19.44 27.95 26.09
N GLN A 501 -18.36 28.19 26.83
CA GLN A 501 -17.22 29.00 26.40
C GLN A 501 -16.23 28.22 25.51
N GLY A 502 -16.43 26.92 25.33
CA GLY A 502 -15.55 26.03 24.55
C GLY A 502 -14.35 25.51 25.35
N PHE A 503 -14.47 25.44 26.66
CA PHE A 503 -13.47 24.87 27.57
C PHE A 503 -14.08 23.72 28.39
N LYS A 504 -13.27 22.77 28.83
CA LYS A 504 -13.70 21.74 29.77
C LYS A 504 -12.57 21.22 30.62
N ARG A 505 -12.95 20.60 31.73
CA ARG A 505 -12.07 19.83 32.61
C ARG A 505 -12.20 18.36 32.24
N TYR A 506 -11.16 17.79 31.62
CA TYR A 506 -11.16 16.37 31.25
C TYR A 506 -10.55 15.49 32.35
N SER A 507 -9.71 16.06 33.23
CA SER A 507 -9.20 15.37 34.41
C SER A 507 -10.17 15.49 35.59
N ALA A 508 -10.48 14.38 36.25
CA ALA A 508 -11.30 14.31 37.46
C ALA A 508 -10.52 14.74 38.71
N SER A 509 -9.19 14.56 38.69
CA SER A 509 -8.31 14.83 39.84
C SER A 509 -7.71 16.23 39.84
N ALA A 510 -7.75 16.93 38.69
CA ALA A 510 -7.16 18.25 38.59
C ALA A 510 -7.88 19.24 39.53
N PRO A 511 -7.14 19.95 40.40
CA PRO A 511 -7.73 20.92 41.32
C PRO A 511 -8.25 22.12 40.55
N LEU A 512 -9.24 22.81 41.13
CA LEU A 512 -9.81 24.04 40.57
C LEU A 512 -8.86 25.22 40.74
N THR A 513 -7.77 25.19 39.99
CA THR A 513 -6.73 26.21 40.07
C THR A 513 -6.44 26.77 38.68
N LEU A 514 -5.76 27.90 38.69
CA LEU A 514 -5.38 28.63 37.49
C LEU A 514 -4.33 27.89 36.64
N ASN A 515 -3.76 26.78 37.13
CA ASN A 515 -2.51 26.19 36.62
C ASN A 515 -2.59 24.73 36.10
N THR A 516 -3.76 24.23 35.70
CA THR A 516 -3.97 22.82 35.32
C THR A 516 -4.24 22.55 33.83
N GLN A 517 -4.26 21.26 33.48
CA GLN A 517 -4.71 20.68 32.22
C GLN A 517 -6.10 21.19 31.79
N VAL A 518 -6.26 21.48 30.49
CA VAL A 518 -7.52 21.98 29.91
C VAL A 518 -7.88 21.25 28.62
N GLY A 519 -9.17 21.06 28.39
CA GLY A 519 -9.72 20.67 27.10
C GLY A 519 -10.30 21.89 26.39
N GLN A 520 -9.83 22.23 25.20
CA GLN A 520 -10.37 23.34 24.41
C GLN A 520 -11.05 22.82 23.14
N LEU A 521 -12.24 23.33 22.85
CA LEU A 521 -13.04 22.97 21.68
C LEU A 521 -12.40 23.55 20.41
N ALA A 522 -12.01 22.67 19.50
CA ALA A 522 -11.52 23.04 18.17
C ALA A 522 -12.66 23.24 17.16
N GLY A 523 -13.82 22.60 17.38
CA GLY A 523 -15.01 22.76 16.56
C GLY A 523 -15.80 21.47 16.41
N THR A 524 -16.74 21.47 15.45
CA THR A 524 -17.52 20.28 15.08
C THR A 524 -17.04 19.76 13.73
N VAL A 525 -16.94 18.44 13.59
CA VAL A 525 -16.59 17.75 12.35
C VAL A 525 -17.68 16.72 12.00
N ASN A 526 -17.97 16.59 10.70
CA ASN A 526 -18.80 15.51 10.18
C ASN A 526 -17.89 14.42 9.59
N ILE A 527 -17.73 13.32 10.32
CA ILE A 527 -17.00 12.14 9.88
C ILE A 527 -17.89 11.37 8.93
N THR A 528 -17.53 11.35 7.66
CA THR A 528 -18.38 10.81 6.60
C THR A 528 -18.24 9.30 6.44
N SER A 529 -17.11 8.70 6.85
CA SER A 529 -16.86 7.25 6.74
C SER A 529 -16.31 6.70 8.06
N THR A 530 -16.61 5.44 8.38
CA THR A 530 -16.10 4.80 9.61
C THR A 530 -14.69 4.29 9.35
N ASP A 531 -13.66 5.09 9.62
CA ASP A 531 -12.27 4.73 9.37
C ASP A 531 -11.32 5.39 10.39
N ARG A 532 -10.01 5.30 10.14
CA ARG A 532 -8.99 6.11 10.78
C ARG A 532 -8.87 7.43 10.02
N HIS A 533 -8.85 8.53 10.76
CA HIS A 533 -8.82 9.88 10.19
C HIS A 533 -7.52 10.59 10.55
N LYS A 534 -7.15 11.59 9.77
CA LYS A 534 -5.99 12.43 10.05
C LYS A 534 -6.43 13.66 10.82
N ILE A 535 -5.82 13.93 11.97
CA ILE A 535 -6.01 15.18 12.72
C ILE A 535 -4.71 15.94 12.80
N ARG A 536 -4.68 17.17 12.28
CA ARG A 536 -3.49 18.01 12.20
C ARG A 536 -3.63 19.23 13.07
N LEU A 537 -2.57 19.53 13.82
CA LEU A 537 -2.38 20.77 14.56
C LEU A 537 -1.37 21.62 13.77
N THR A 538 -1.80 22.79 13.31
CA THR A 538 -0.96 23.71 12.51
C THR A 538 -0.83 25.03 13.25
N ALA A 539 0.39 25.45 13.57
CA ALA A 539 0.62 26.81 14.07
C ALA A 539 0.30 27.82 12.96
N ILE A 540 -0.50 28.83 13.29
CA ILE A 540 -0.93 29.86 12.32
C ILE A 540 -0.50 31.27 12.71
N LYS A 541 -0.08 31.48 13.96
CA LYS A 541 0.37 32.78 14.45
C LYS A 541 1.28 32.61 15.66
N ASP A 542 2.44 33.26 15.58
CA ASP A 542 3.38 33.38 16.69
C ASP A 542 2.89 34.41 17.72
N GLN A 543 3.17 34.14 18.99
CA GLN A 543 2.87 35.04 20.11
C GLN A 543 4.05 35.94 20.50
N GLY A 544 5.15 35.89 19.75
CA GLY A 544 6.28 36.80 19.96
C GLY A 544 7.16 36.43 21.15
N SER A 545 7.04 35.21 21.69
CA SER A 545 7.96 34.67 22.70
C SER A 545 8.92 33.65 22.07
N ASN A 546 10.12 33.47 22.63
CA ASN A 546 11.14 32.55 22.10
C ASN A 546 10.82 31.06 22.33
N SER A 547 9.73 30.73 23.00
CA SER A 547 9.43 29.35 23.39
C SER A 547 8.27 28.77 22.59
N THR A 548 8.34 27.45 22.39
CA THR A 548 7.61 26.69 21.37
C THR A 548 6.93 25.45 21.95
N GLY A 549 7.06 25.21 23.25
CA GLY A 549 6.66 23.94 23.88
C GLY A 549 5.14 23.74 23.90
N VAL A 550 4.71 22.59 23.39
CA VAL A 550 3.35 22.07 23.49
C VAL A 550 3.41 20.74 24.23
N THR A 551 2.56 20.58 25.24
CA THR A 551 2.39 19.33 26.00
C THR A 551 0.97 18.80 25.77
N LEU A 552 0.84 17.80 24.90
CA LEU A 552 -0.44 17.23 24.46
C LEU A 552 -0.70 15.89 25.17
N ASP A 553 -1.92 15.71 25.67
CA ASP A 553 -2.34 14.52 26.43
C ASP A 553 -3.37 13.70 25.65
N MET A 554 -4.55 14.29 25.38
CA MET A 554 -5.61 13.61 24.65
C MET A 554 -6.20 14.47 23.54
N ILE A 555 -6.75 13.79 22.54
CA ILE A 555 -7.68 14.37 21.57
C ILE A 555 -9.00 13.63 21.73
N GLN A 556 -10.11 14.34 21.88
CA GLN A 556 -11.40 13.71 22.11
C GLN A 556 -12.37 14.04 20.98
N PHE A 557 -12.94 13.02 20.36
CA PHE A 557 -14.06 13.13 19.44
C PHE A 557 -15.30 12.65 20.18
N ILE A 558 -16.18 13.57 20.55
CA ILE A 558 -17.40 13.24 21.28
C ILE A 558 -18.62 13.51 20.39
N PRO A 559 -19.49 12.53 20.12
CA PRO A 559 -20.70 12.73 19.36
C PRO A 559 -21.49 13.93 19.86
N ILE A 560 -22.02 14.76 18.95
CA ILE A 560 -22.69 16.03 19.31
C ILE A 560 -23.88 15.87 20.28
N ASN A 561 -24.47 14.67 20.30
CA ASN A 561 -25.63 14.31 21.12
C ASN A 561 -25.25 13.63 22.45
N GLN A 562 -23.96 13.45 22.73
CA GLN A 562 -23.46 12.90 23.99
C GLN A 562 -23.00 14.02 24.92
N ASP A 563 -22.84 13.68 26.21
CA ASP A 563 -22.27 14.59 27.21
C ASP A 563 -20.85 14.99 26.79
N GLN A 564 -20.61 16.29 26.70
CA GLN A 564 -19.33 16.83 26.23
C GLN A 564 -18.28 16.97 27.34
N VAL A 565 -18.73 16.89 28.59
CA VAL A 565 -17.93 17.07 29.80
C VAL A 565 -17.57 15.71 30.40
N TYR A 566 -18.54 14.79 30.48
CA TYR A 566 -18.36 13.48 31.12
C TYR A 566 -18.27 12.32 30.11
N PRO A 567 -17.59 11.22 30.47
CA PRO A 567 -16.79 11.02 31.67
C PRO A 567 -15.54 11.91 31.73
N LYS A 568 -15.13 12.22 32.96
CA LYS A 568 -13.78 12.73 33.24
C LYS A 568 -12.85 11.55 33.55
N PHE A 569 -11.55 11.80 33.53
CA PHE A 569 -10.53 10.77 33.70
C PHE A 569 -9.72 11.04 34.97
N TYR A 570 -9.58 10.03 35.84
CA TYR A 570 -8.55 10.05 36.87
C TYR A 570 -7.18 9.82 36.22
N ARG A 571 -6.10 10.16 36.94
CA ARG A 571 -4.72 10.04 36.41
C ARG A 571 -4.32 8.61 36.08
N ASP A 572 -4.93 7.62 36.72
CA ASP A 572 -4.72 6.20 36.41
C ASP A 572 -5.51 5.72 35.17
N GLY A 573 -6.28 6.61 34.54
CA GLY A 573 -7.12 6.33 33.38
C GLY A 573 -8.53 5.87 33.72
N THR A 574 -8.88 5.69 35.00
CA THR A 574 -10.23 5.31 35.39
C THR A 574 -11.23 6.44 35.13
N LEU A 575 -12.48 6.07 34.85
CA LEU A 575 -13.52 7.02 34.45
C LEU A 575 -14.31 7.51 35.66
N MET A 576 -14.46 8.83 35.77
CA MET A 576 -15.47 9.47 36.61
C MET A 576 -16.72 9.73 35.75
N GLN A 577 -17.79 8.99 36.02
CA GLN A 577 -19.09 9.23 35.40
C GLN A 577 -19.73 10.52 35.94
N ARG A 578 -20.74 11.02 35.24
CA ARG A 578 -21.51 12.19 35.71
C ARG A 578 -22.10 11.86 37.10
N PRO A 579 -21.88 12.71 38.12
CA PRO A 579 -22.40 12.51 39.47
C PRO A 579 -23.93 12.39 39.53
#